data_AF-A0A3T0JSG9-F1
#
_entry.id   AF-A0A3T0JSG9-F1
#
_cell.length_a   1.000
_cell.length_b   1.000
_cell.length_c   1.000
_cell.angle_alpha   90.00
_cell.angle_beta   90.00
_cell.angle_gamma   90.00
#
_symmetry.space_group_name_H-M   'P 1'
#
loop_
_entity.id
_entity.type
_entity.pdbx_description
1 polymer ?
#
loop_
_entity_poly.entity_id
_entity_poly.type
_entity_poly.pdbx_seq_one_letter_code
_entity_poly.pdbx_strand_id
1 'polypeptide(L)'
;MNSLNELNSASVLRFGPYAFHLRQRLILEGDRQLRMGGRALDILQVLVERAGRVVSKEQLIALVWPTSVVEEINLRVHIAALRRALGDGENGQRYIVNVPQCGYSFVAPVQGDSVAQVVFESLQAPQHNLPARLTPVTGRDSLVGGLVRQLPLSRLLTVTGPAGVGKSTVALRAAELLLQHFRDGVWQVDLSQIDEDTPLLDHLLKTLDIDFPTLAARHALLVLDNCEHLHAACRNLLQTLLDAAPRLSILATSREPLRLGLEVLQPLPPLTLPKASALNSVAEVMGYSAVQLFVSRARARQHGFSLREQDLETVRDICRRLDGLPLAIELAAAQIDALALVGLQTQLDQGLQVLSHGRRTAVPRHQSMKAALDWSYQRLSEQEQRVLQRLSVFKMAFTLDAAIGVISCAQLPPSTLVAVVEQLAARSLLTTDRSSGTLRYRMLNTTRRYAREQLEQGGELNDVERRHARYQGRTRPASSGRLTAQFVEQ
;
A
#
# COMPACT_ATOMS: atom_id res chain seq x y z
N MET A 1 -7.84 34.15 -37.76
CA MET A 1 -8.48 32.81 -37.83
C MET A 1 -7.46 31.71 -38.16
N ASN A 2 -6.26 31.70 -37.53
CA ASN A 2 -5.20 30.71 -37.85
C ASN A 2 -4.67 29.93 -36.63
N SER A 3 -5.32 29.97 -35.46
CA SER A 3 -4.74 29.42 -34.21
C SER A 3 -5.40 28.14 -33.69
N LEU A 4 -6.33 27.54 -34.44
CA LEU A 4 -7.02 26.29 -34.05
C LEU A 4 -6.55 25.04 -34.82
N ASN A 5 -5.80 25.22 -35.92
CA ASN A 5 -5.29 24.07 -36.70
C ASN A 5 -3.95 23.52 -36.19
N GLU A 6 -3.14 24.29 -35.46
CA GLU A 6 -1.84 23.82 -34.98
C GLU A 6 -1.94 22.79 -33.83
N LEU A 7 -3.01 22.84 -33.04
CA LEU A 7 -3.23 21.92 -31.91
C LEU A 7 -3.67 20.50 -32.32
N ASN A 8 -4.06 20.29 -33.58
CA ASN A 8 -4.52 18.99 -34.09
C ASN A 8 -3.43 18.22 -34.86
N SER A 9 -2.33 18.89 -35.22
CA SER A 9 -1.22 18.34 -36.01
C SER A 9 -0.19 17.55 -35.17
N ALA A 10 -0.22 17.64 -33.85
CA ALA A 10 0.93 17.30 -32.99
C ALA A 10 1.14 15.79 -32.67
N SER A 11 0.62 14.85 -33.46
CA SER A 11 0.93 13.41 -33.27
C SER A 11 0.72 12.57 -34.54
N VAL A 12 1.13 13.10 -35.69
CA VAL A 12 1.07 12.39 -36.97
C VAL A 12 2.42 11.78 -37.29
N LEU A 13 2.46 10.45 -37.43
CA LEU A 13 3.63 9.74 -37.94
C LEU A 13 3.45 9.51 -39.44
N ARG A 14 4.46 9.86 -40.23
CA ARG A 14 4.44 9.69 -41.68
C ARG A 14 5.41 8.59 -42.09
N PHE A 15 4.96 7.65 -42.91
CA PHE A 15 5.79 6.61 -43.50
C PHE A 15 5.24 6.23 -44.87
N GLY A 16 6.10 6.21 -45.90
CA GLY A 16 5.64 6.01 -47.27
C GLY A 16 4.54 7.02 -47.67
N PRO A 17 3.43 6.58 -48.31
CA PRO A 17 2.30 7.44 -48.64
C PRO A 17 1.31 7.66 -47.47
N TYR A 18 1.62 7.12 -46.29
CA TYR A 18 0.69 7.06 -45.16
C TYR A 18 0.95 8.12 -44.10
N ALA A 19 -0.13 8.64 -43.54
CA ALA A 19 -0.15 9.48 -42.34
C ALA A 19 -0.96 8.79 -41.24
N PHE A 20 -0.31 8.47 -40.12
CA PHE A 20 -0.89 7.79 -38.98
C PHE A 20 -1.09 8.75 -37.80
N HIS A 21 -2.35 9.03 -37.47
CA HIS A 21 -2.77 9.88 -36.36
C HIS A 21 -2.91 9.04 -35.09
N LEU A 22 -1.92 9.09 -34.21
CA LEU A 22 -1.82 8.24 -33.02
C LEU A 22 -3.05 8.36 -32.10
N ARG A 23 -3.46 9.59 -31.78
CA ARG A 23 -4.59 9.84 -30.87
C ARG A 23 -5.94 9.46 -31.46
N GLN A 24 -6.10 9.65 -32.76
CA GLN A 24 -7.38 9.39 -33.46
C GLN A 24 -7.51 7.93 -33.90
N ARG A 25 -6.44 7.12 -33.74
CA ARG A 25 -6.36 5.73 -34.23
C ARG A 25 -6.78 5.64 -35.69
N LEU A 26 -6.27 6.58 -36.49
CA LEU A 26 -6.67 6.81 -37.87
C LEU A 26 -5.43 6.77 -38.76
N ILE A 27 -5.51 6.03 -39.87
CA ILE A 27 -4.49 6.04 -40.92
C ILE A 27 -5.08 6.54 -42.23
N LEU A 28 -4.36 7.44 -42.88
CA LEU A 28 -4.72 8.04 -44.16
C LEU A 28 -3.66 7.71 -45.21
N GLU A 29 -4.08 7.41 -46.42
CA GLU A 29 -3.26 7.37 -47.63
C GLU A 29 -3.65 8.60 -48.47
N GLY A 30 -2.83 9.65 -48.44
CA GLY A 30 -3.29 10.98 -48.87
C GLY A 30 -4.50 11.44 -48.03
N ASP A 31 -5.64 11.67 -48.68
CA ASP A 31 -6.91 12.04 -48.01
C ASP A 31 -7.87 10.85 -47.78
N ARG A 32 -7.45 9.63 -48.17
CA ARG A 32 -8.30 8.44 -48.06
C ARG A 32 -8.04 7.68 -46.76
N GLN A 33 -9.08 7.49 -45.95
CA GLN A 33 -9.00 6.64 -44.77
C GLN A 33 -8.91 5.15 -45.14
N LEU A 34 -7.89 4.48 -44.60
CA LEU A 34 -7.75 3.03 -44.67
C LEU A 34 -8.56 2.38 -43.54
N ARG A 35 -9.49 1.50 -43.90
CA ARG A 35 -10.29 0.74 -42.93
C ARG A 35 -9.49 -0.44 -42.42
N MET A 36 -9.11 -0.40 -41.13
CA MET A 36 -8.42 -1.49 -40.43
C MET A 36 -9.18 -1.87 -39.16
N GLY A 37 -9.09 -3.14 -38.77
CA GLY A 37 -9.63 -3.59 -37.48
C GLY A 37 -8.84 -3.00 -36.32
N GLY A 38 -9.51 -2.69 -35.19
CA GLY A 38 -8.90 -2.01 -34.04
C GLY A 38 -7.61 -2.68 -33.53
N ARG A 39 -7.55 -4.01 -33.52
CA ARG A 39 -6.35 -4.77 -33.12
C ARG A 39 -5.20 -4.66 -34.12
N ALA A 40 -5.49 -4.55 -35.41
CA ALA A 40 -4.45 -4.33 -36.42
C ALA A 40 -3.84 -2.92 -36.30
N LEU A 41 -4.66 -1.92 -35.92
CA LEU A 41 -4.19 -0.57 -35.60
C LEU A 41 -3.31 -0.55 -34.35
N ASP A 42 -3.68 -1.32 -33.31
CA ASP A 42 -2.86 -1.43 -32.09
C ASP A 42 -1.49 -2.05 -32.38
N ILE A 43 -1.45 -3.10 -33.20
CA ILE A 43 -0.18 -3.70 -33.64
C ILE A 43 0.64 -2.72 -34.48
N LEU A 44 -0.01 -2.02 -35.41
CA LEU A 44 0.66 -1.01 -36.24
C LEU A 44 1.28 0.08 -35.39
N GLN A 45 0.54 0.56 -34.38
CA GLN A 45 1.03 1.54 -33.44
C GLN A 45 2.32 1.07 -32.76
N VAL A 46 2.32 -0.13 -32.17
CA VAL A 46 3.51 -0.68 -31.49
C VAL A 46 4.69 -0.86 -32.44
N LEU A 47 4.44 -1.27 -33.69
CA LEU A 47 5.48 -1.49 -34.70
C LEU A 47 6.08 -0.18 -35.21
N VAL A 48 5.25 0.83 -35.48
CA VAL A 48 5.70 2.15 -35.96
C VAL A 48 6.38 2.94 -34.83
N GLU A 49 5.91 2.82 -33.59
CA GLU A 49 6.58 3.35 -32.39
C GLU A 49 8.00 2.77 -32.18
N ARG A 50 8.27 1.60 -32.75
CA ARG A 50 9.54 0.89 -32.63
C ARG A 50 10.20 0.65 -33.99
N ALA A 51 9.94 1.53 -34.95
CA ALA A 51 10.49 1.40 -36.30
C ALA A 51 12.02 1.24 -36.27
N GLY A 52 12.53 0.31 -37.08
CA GLY A 52 13.92 -0.12 -37.12
C GLY A 52 14.32 -1.13 -36.03
N ARG A 53 13.48 -1.40 -35.02
CA ARG A 53 13.75 -2.38 -33.96
C ARG A 53 12.87 -3.62 -34.09
N VAL A 54 13.42 -4.77 -33.68
CA VAL A 54 12.66 -6.02 -33.62
C VAL A 54 11.84 -6.07 -32.32
N VAL A 55 10.53 -6.28 -32.45
CA VAL A 55 9.61 -6.49 -31.34
C VAL A 55 9.24 -7.96 -31.27
N SER A 56 9.39 -8.56 -30.08
CA SER A 56 9.08 -9.98 -29.92
C SER A 56 7.59 -10.26 -30.02
N LYS A 57 7.24 -11.48 -30.43
CA LYS A 57 5.83 -11.91 -30.55
C LYS A 57 5.13 -11.85 -29.20
N GLU A 58 5.80 -12.27 -28.14
CA GLU A 58 5.33 -12.20 -26.75
C GLU A 58 5.09 -10.75 -26.31
N GLN A 59 6.01 -9.82 -26.65
CA GLN A 59 5.84 -8.41 -26.35
C GLN A 59 4.65 -7.80 -27.12
N LEU A 60 4.49 -8.12 -28.41
CA LEU A 60 3.34 -7.66 -29.19
C LEU A 60 2.03 -8.19 -28.60
N ILE A 61 2.00 -9.45 -28.18
CA ILE A 61 0.82 -10.05 -27.55
C ILE A 61 0.49 -9.35 -26.22
N ALA A 62 1.50 -9.15 -25.36
CA ALA A 62 1.31 -8.51 -24.05
C ALA A 62 0.86 -7.05 -24.16
N LEU A 63 1.37 -6.30 -25.14
CA LEU A 63 1.03 -4.89 -25.34
C LEU A 63 -0.36 -4.70 -25.96
N VAL A 64 -0.72 -5.53 -26.94
CA VAL A 64 -1.98 -5.39 -27.66
C VAL A 64 -3.14 -6.09 -26.94
N TRP A 65 -2.88 -7.19 -26.22
CA TRP A 65 -3.90 -7.96 -25.48
C TRP A 65 -3.52 -8.15 -24.00
N PRO A 66 -3.48 -7.08 -23.19
CA PRO A 66 -3.02 -7.17 -21.79
C PRO A 66 -3.94 -7.99 -20.87
N THR A 67 -5.20 -8.19 -21.27
CA THR A 67 -6.24 -8.87 -20.47
C THR A 67 -6.77 -10.13 -21.13
N SER A 68 -6.11 -10.65 -22.16
CA SER A 68 -6.57 -11.83 -22.90
C SER A 68 -5.41 -12.74 -23.27
N VAL A 69 -5.60 -14.05 -23.06
CA VAL A 69 -4.64 -15.06 -23.52
C VAL A 69 -4.86 -15.25 -25.02
N VAL A 70 -3.86 -14.90 -25.82
CA VAL A 70 -3.95 -14.93 -27.29
C VAL A 70 -2.84 -15.81 -27.84
N GLU A 71 -3.21 -16.82 -28.62
CA GLU A 71 -2.26 -17.67 -29.33
C GLU A 71 -1.55 -16.92 -30.46
N GLU A 72 -0.31 -17.31 -30.76
CA GLU A 72 0.53 -16.69 -31.80
C GLU A 72 -0.14 -16.67 -33.17
N ILE A 73 -1.02 -17.64 -33.46
CA ILE A 73 -1.77 -17.71 -34.71
C ILE A 73 -2.66 -16.47 -34.93
N ASN A 74 -3.25 -15.92 -33.87
CA ASN A 74 -4.08 -14.71 -33.95
C ASN A 74 -3.24 -13.48 -34.27
N LEU A 75 -2.03 -13.37 -33.68
CA LEU A 75 -1.09 -12.30 -34.03
C LEU A 75 -0.72 -12.36 -35.52
N ARG A 76 -0.47 -13.57 -36.06
CA ARG A 76 -0.16 -13.75 -37.49
C ARG A 76 -1.30 -13.32 -38.41
N VAL A 77 -2.55 -13.59 -38.04
CA VAL A 77 -3.73 -13.16 -38.80
C VAL A 77 -3.81 -11.63 -38.88
N HIS A 78 -3.60 -10.94 -37.75
CA HIS A 78 -3.63 -9.48 -37.74
C HIS A 78 -2.44 -8.85 -38.46
N ILE A 79 -1.24 -9.44 -38.38
CA ILE A 79 -0.08 -9.01 -39.19
C ILE A 79 -0.38 -9.18 -40.68
N ALA A 80 -0.99 -10.28 -41.10
CA ALA A 80 -1.37 -10.49 -42.51
C ALA A 80 -2.42 -9.48 -42.99
N ALA A 81 -3.41 -9.17 -42.15
CA ALA A 81 -4.40 -8.12 -42.44
C ALA A 81 -3.75 -6.73 -42.54
N LEU A 82 -2.79 -6.43 -41.66
CA LEU A 82 -2.06 -5.18 -41.66
C LEU A 82 -1.20 -5.03 -42.93
N ARG A 83 -0.47 -6.08 -43.32
CA ARG A 83 0.30 -6.10 -44.57
C ARG A 83 -0.57 -5.83 -45.80
N ARG A 84 -1.71 -6.49 -45.88
CA ARG A 84 -2.67 -6.29 -46.97
C ARG A 84 -3.21 -4.87 -47.03
N ALA A 85 -3.49 -4.27 -45.86
CA ALA A 85 -3.98 -2.90 -45.79
C ALA A 85 -2.92 -1.87 -46.19
N LEU A 86 -1.64 -2.15 -45.95
CA LEU A 86 -0.52 -1.25 -46.27
C LEU A 86 0.13 -1.51 -47.64
N GLY A 87 -0.41 -2.44 -48.44
CA GLY A 87 0.25 -2.87 -49.68
C GLY A 87 1.66 -3.41 -49.46
N ASP A 88 1.95 -3.99 -48.29
CA ASP A 88 3.29 -4.48 -47.93
C ASP A 88 3.70 -5.65 -48.83
N GLY A 89 4.74 -5.44 -49.64
CA GLY A 89 5.22 -6.36 -50.67
C GLY A 89 4.73 -6.03 -52.09
N GLU A 90 3.83 -5.07 -52.27
CA GLU A 90 3.40 -4.55 -53.57
C GLU A 90 4.35 -3.44 -54.04
N ASN A 91 4.66 -3.38 -55.34
CA ASN A 91 5.55 -2.37 -55.95
C ASN A 91 6.94 -2.21 -55.29
N GLY A 92 7.44 -3.28 -54.65
CA GLY A 92 8.77 -3.30 -54.00
C GLY A 92 8.83 -2.62 -52.64
N GLN A 93 7.71 -2.11 -52.10
CA GLN A 93 7.68 -1.50 -50.78
C GLN A 93 7.57 -2.58 -49.69
N ARG A 94 8.45 -2.51 -48.69
CA ARG A 94 8.41 -3.39 -47.51
C ARG A 94 8.30 -2.57 -46.23
N TYR A 95 7.26 -2.84 -45.47
CA TYR A 95 6.94 -2.17 -44.22
C TYR A 95 7.20 -3.07 -43.02
N ILE A 96 6.77 -4.34 -43.05
CA ILE A 96 6.87 -5.24 -41.90
C ILE A 96 7.70 -6.46 -42.25
N VAL A 97 8.86 -6.61 -41.62
CA VAL A 97 9.75 -7.77 -41.76
C VAL A 97 9.54 -8.74 -40.60
N ASN A 98 9.44 -10.03 -40.91
CA ASN A 98 9.49 -11.09 -39.92
C ASN A 98 10.96 -11.48 -39.71
N VAL A 99 11.45 -11.36 -38.48
CA VAL A 99 12.78 -11.82 -38.08
C VAL A 99 12.62 -13.20 -37.45
N PRO A 100 13.14 -14.27 -38.07
CA PRO A 100 12.96 -15.63 -37.60
C PRO A 100 13.34 -15.76 -36.12
N GLN A 101 12.48 -16.42 -35.34
CA GLN A 101 12.62 -16.63 -33.88
C GLN A 101 12.67 -15.37 -33.00
N CYS A 102 12.76 -14.18 -33.57
CA CYS A 102 12.83 -12.93 -32.79
C CYS A 102 11.52 -12.15 -32.79
N GLY A 103 10.77 -12.11 -33.89
CA GLY A 103 9.48 -11.38 -33.96
C GLY A 103 9.31 -10.54 -35.23
N TYR A 104 8.77 -9.34 -35.10
CA TYR A 104 8.47 -8.45 -36.23
C TYR A 104 9.17 -7.10 -36.09
N SER A 105 9.57 -6.50 -37.21
CA SER A 105 10.18 -5.17 -37.27
C SER A 105 9.50 -4.33 -38.34
N PHE A 106 9.27 -3.06 -38.04
CA PHE A 106 8.83 -2.08 -39.03
C PHE A 106 10.04 -1.41 -39.67
N VAL A 107 10.26 -1.62 -40.97
CA VAL A 107 11.53 -1.28 -41.63
C VAL A 107 11.45 -0.01 -42.48
N ALA A 108 10.26 0.54 -42.69
CA ALA A 108 10.13 1.80 -43.41
C ALA A 108 10.56 3.00 -42.54
N PRO A 109 11.21 4.01 -43.12
CA PRO A 109 11.59 5.22 -42.39
C PRO A 109 10.33 5.96 -41.93
N VAL A 110 10.23 6.20 -40.62
CA VAL A 110 9.13 6.95 -40.01
C VAL A 110 9.61 8.36 -39.70
N GLN A 111 8.92 9.36 -40.25
CA GLN A 111 9.15 10.77 -39.97
C GLN A 111 8.07 11.28 -39.03
N GLY A 112 8.46 12.01 -37.98
CA GLY A 112 7.54 12.72 -37.10
C GLY A 112 8.03 14.15 -36.91
N ASP A 113 7.09 15.10 -36.69
CA ASP A 113 7.44 16.46 -36.30
C ASP A 113 8.19 16.44 -34.94
N SER A 114 9.07 17.43 -34.69
CA SER A 114 9.93 17.50 -33.50
C SER A 114 9.17 17.36 -32.15
N VAL A 115 7.88 17.69 -32.13
CA VAL A 115 6.97 17.48 -30.98
C VAL A 115 6.62 16.00 -30.79
N ALA A 116 6.47 15.24 -31.86
CA ALA A 116 6.25 13.79 -31.83
C ALA A 116 7.49 13.04 -31.35
N GLN A 117 8.71 13.55 -31.56
CA GLN A 117 9.96 12.98 -31.03
C GLN A 117 10.11 13.17 -29.51
N VAL A 118 9.72 14.33 -28.95
CA VAL A 118 9.69 14.57 -27.50
C VAL A 118 8.54 13.80 -26.81
N VAL A 119 7.42 13.61 -27.52
CA VAL A 119 6.37 12.66 -27.10
C VAL A 119 6.85 11.21 -27.20
N PHE A 120 7.75 10.89 -28.13
CA PHE A 120 8.34 9.55 -28.32
C PHE A 120 9.21 9.12 -27.15
N GLU A 121 9.98 10.03 -26.55
CA GLU A 121 10.79 9.74 -25.35
C GLU A 121 9.94 9.65 -24.08
N SER A 122 8.90 10.49 -23.96
CA SER A 122 8.00 10.52 -22.79
C SER A 122 6.95 9.39 -22.76
N LEU A 123 6.75 8.68 -23.88
CA LEU A 123 5.96 7.44 -23.96
C LEU A 123 6.78 6.17 -23.68
N GLN A 124 8.12 6.27 -23.58
CA GLN A 124 9.02 5.12 -23.50
C GLN A 124 9.37 4.67 -22.07
N ALA A 125 9.21 5.52 -21.06
CA ALA A 125 9.32 5.13 -19.65
C ALA A 125 7.92 4.95 -19.06
N PRO A 126 7.63 3.87 -18.30
CA PRO A 126 6.45 3.88 -17.45
C PRO A 126 6.54 5.14 -16.60
N GLN A 127 5.51 5.99 -16.65
CA GLN A 127 5.44 7.20 -15.82
C GLN A 127 5.20 6.85 -14.34
N HIS A 128 5.67 5.69 -13.89
CA HIS A 128 5.62 5.25 -12.53
C HIS A 128 6.67 4.19 -12.25
N ASN A 129 7.06 4.08 -10.98
CA ASN A 129 7.92 3.02 -10.46
C ASN A 129 7.19 2.14 -9.43
N LEU A 130 5.84 2.18 -9.40
CA LEU A 130 5.04 1.37 -8.48
C LEU A 130 5.28 -0.14 -8.68
N PRO A 131 5.47 -0.92 -7.61
CA PRO A 131 5.70 -2.35 -7.69
C PRO A 131 4.45 -3.10 -8.16
N ALA A 132 4.64 -4.16 -8.95
CA ALA A 132 3.57 -5.04 -9.35
C ALA A 132 2.95 -5.75 -8.14
N ARG A 133 1.63 -5.69 -8.01
CA ARG A 133 0.91 -6.26 -6.88
C ARG A 133 0.50 -7.70 -7.17
N LEU A 134 0.97 -8.63 -6.34
CA LEU A 134 0.72 -10.07 -6.52
C LEU A 134 -0.60 -10.56 -5.90
N THR A 135 -1.21 -9.76 -5.01
CA THR A 135 -2.45 -10.14 -4.32
C THR A 135 -3.41 -8.96 -4.18
N PRO A 136 -4.73 -9.21 -4.27
CA PRO A 136 -5.74 -8.16 -4.11
C PRO A 136 -5.76 -7.60 -2.68
N VAL A 137 -6.17 -6.34 -2.56
CA VAL A 137 -6.35 -5.68 -1.25
C VAL A 137 -7.72 -6.07 -0.71
N THR A 138 -7.77 -6.72 0.46
CA THR A 138 -9.02 -7.22 1.05
C THR A 138 -9.65 -6.18 1.97
N GLY A 139 -10.93 -5.86 1.76
CA GLY A 139 -11.75 -5.06 2.68
C GLY A 139 -11.31 -3.61 2.87
N ARG A 140 -10.66 -3.02 1.84
CA ARG A 140 -10.19 -1.62 1.87
C ARG A 140 -10.82 -0.75 0.78
N ASP A 141 -11.82 -1.25 0.07
CA ASP A 141 -12.37 -0.57 -1.13
C ASP A 141 -12.94 0.81 -0.83
N SER A 142 -13.66 0.95 0.29
CA SER A 142 -14.23 2.25 0.70
C SER A 142 -13.14 3.27 1.06
N LEU A 143 -12.12 2.85 1.80
CA LEU A 143 -10.98 3.69 2.20
C LEU A 143 -10.13 4.09 1.00
N VAL A 144 -9.80 3.14 0.12
CA VAL A 144 -9.08 3.40 -1.14
C VAL A 144 -9.89 4.35 -2.02
N GLY A 145 -11.19 4.12 -2.18
CA GLY A 145 -12.07 5.02 -2.92
C GLY A 145 -12.12 6.43 -2.33
N GLY A 146 -12.08 6.56 -1.00
CA GLY A 146 -11.94 7.84 -0.30
C GLY A 146 -10.63 8.55 -0.66
N LEU A 147 -9.50 7.84 -0.56
CA LEU A 147 -8.18 8.37 -0.92
C LEU A 147 -8.12 8.82 -2.39
N VAL A 148 -8.65 8.01 -3.31
CA VAL A 148 -8.67 8.32 -4.75
C VAL A 148 -9.46 9.60 -5.04
N ARG A 149 -10.55 9.85 -4.31
CA ARG A 149 -11.33 11.09 -4.45
C ARG A 149 -10.64 12.30 -3.80
N GLN A 150 -9.92 12.08 -2.71
CA GLN A 150 -9.36 13.16 -1.89
C GLN A 150 -7.98 13.63 -2.35
N LEU A 151 -7.15 12.72 -2.87
CA LEU A 151 -5.78 13.03 -3.32
C LEU A 151 -5.71 14.10 -4.42
N PRO A 152 -6.58 14.13 -5.44
CA PRO A 152 -6.62 15.24 -6.40
C PRO A 152 -6.96 16.61 -5.80
N LEU A 153 -7.62 16.63 -4.63
CA LEU A 153 -8.08 17.85 -3.96
C LEU A 153 -7.14 18.31 -2.84
N SER A 154 -6.15 17.49 -2.48
CA SER A 154 -5.25 17.73 -1.35
C SER A 154 -3.80 17.71 -1.82
N ARG A 155 -2.97 18.62 -1.31
CA ARG A 155 -1.54 18.64 -1.66
C ARG A 155 -0.71 17.67 -0.84
N LEU A 156 -1.12 17.40 0.40
CA LEU A 156 -0.49 16.42 1.28
C LEU A 156 -1.56 15.59 1.97
N LEU A 157 -1.50 14.28 1.79
CA LEU A 157 -2.29 13.32 2.55
C LEU A 157 -1.35 12.32 3.21
N THR A 158 -1.50 12.13 4.53
CA THR A 158 -0.71 11.15 5.29
C THR A 158 -1.61 10.03 5.79
N VAL A 159 -1.34 8.80 5.34
CA VAL A 159 -1.98 7.59 5.87
C VAL A 159 -1.27 7.21 7.16
N THR A 160 -1.98 7.26 8.29
CA THR A 160 -1.45 6.94 9.62
C THR A 160 -2.00 5.63 10.16
N GLY A 161 -1.28 4.99 11.08
CA GLY A 161 -1.76 3.77 11.73
C GLY A 161 -0.66 2.82 12.20
N PRO A 162 -1.04 1.76 12.94
CA PRO A 162 -0.09 0.86 13.60
C PRO A 162 0.77 0.06 12.63
N ALA A 163 1.82 -0.58 13.16
CA ALA A 163 2.65 -1.48 12.38
C ALA A 163 1.81 -2.66 11.84
N GLY A 164 2.06 -3.05 10.60
CA GLY A 164 1.36 -4.19 9.98
C GLY A 164 -0.10 -3.94 9.58
N VAL A 165 -0.65 -2.73 9.74
CA VAL A 165 -2.05 -2.41 9.40
C VAL A 165 -2.33 -2.30 7.88
N GLY A 166 -1.28 -2.21 7.07
CA GLY A 166 -1.36 -2.14 5.59
C GLY A 166 -1.32 -0.73 5.00
N LYS A 167 -0.67 0.25 5.66
CA LYS A 167 -0.56 1.63 5.17
C LYS A 167 0.01 1.70 3.75
N SER A 168 1.18 1.10 3.54
CA SER A 168 1.85 1.03 2.24
C SER A 168 0.97 0.35 1.19
N THR A 169 0.31 -0.77 1.55
CA THR A 169 -0.61 -1.48 0.65
C THR A 169 -1.77 -0.59 0.18
N VAL A 170 -2.38 0.17 1.09
CA VAL A 170 -3.49 1.07 0.78
C VAL A 170 -3.02 2.28 -0.02
N ALA A 171 -1.89 2.88 0.36
CA ALA A 171 -1.31 4.03 -0.34
C ALA A 171 -0.95 3.68 -1.79
N LEU A 172 -0.24 2.58 -1.99
CA LEU A 172 0.09 2.08 -3.33
C LEU A 172 -1.17 1.76 -4.13
N ARG A 173 -2.27 1.32 -3.48
CA ARG A 173 -3.52 1.00 -4.21
C ARG A 173 -4.21 2.25 -4.71
N ALA A 174 -4.27 3.28 -3.88
CA ALA A 174 -4.77 4.57 -4.31
C ALA A 174 -3.90 5.15 -5.44
N ALA A 175 -2.58 5.04 -5.30
CA ALA A 175 -1.60 5.48 -6.30
C ALA A 175 -1.77 4.78 -7.66
N GLU A 176 -1.91 3.45 -7.68
CA GLU A 176 -2.20 2.66 -8.89
C GLU A 176 -3.48 3.13 -9.60
N LEU A 177 -4.55 3.39 -8.84
CA LEU A 177 -5.83 3.84 -9.39
C LEU A 177 -5.79 5.27 -9.92
N LEU A 178 -4.75 6.04 -9.59
CA LEU A 178 -4.55 7.42 -10.00
C LEU A 178 -3.50 7.58 -11.11
N LEU A 179 -2.96 6.48 -11.66
CA LEU A 179 -1.93 6.53 -12.72
C LEU A 179 -2.33 7.40 -13.92
N GLN A 180 -3.61 7.37 -14.32
CA GLN A 180 -4.12 8.15 -15.46
C GLN A 180 -4.47 9.60 -15.08
N HIS A 181 -4.55 9.93 -13.79
CA HIS A 181 -4.90 11.27 -13.33
C HIS A 181 -3.69 12.21 -13.37
N PHE A 182 -2.52 11.71 -12.97
CA PHE A 182 -1.30 12.50 -12.90
C PHE A 182 -0.52 12.43 -14.21
N ARG A 183 -0.63 13.49 -15.02
CA ARG A 183 0.01 13.60 -16.35
C ARG A 183 1.53 13.37 -16.38
N ASP A 184 2.22 13.67 -15.28
CA ASP A 184 3.68 13.53 -15.15
C ASP A 184 4.04 12.33 -14.25
N GLY A 185 3.08 11.44 -14.03
CA GLY A 185 3.28 10.15 -13.41
C GLY A 185 3.08 10.05 -11.90
N VAL A 186 3.33 8.85 -11.39
CA VAL A 186 3.20 8.48 -9.98
C VAL A 186 4.48 7.80 -9.50
N TRP A 187 5.13 8.39 -8.51
CA TRP A 187 6.47 7.98 -8.11
C TRP A 187 6.50 7.60 -6.63
N GLN A 188 6.99 6.42 -6.32
CA GLN A 188 7.21 5.91 -4.97
C GLN A 188 8.66 6.07 -4.56
N VAL A 189 8.88 6.50 -3.32
CA VAL A 189 10.16 6.38 -2.61
C VAL A 189 9.91 5.67 -1.28
N ASP A 190 10.57 4.53 -1.07
CA ASP A 190 10.57 3.83 0.22
C ASP A 190 11.72 4.33 1.09
N LEU A 191 11.39 5.08 2.13
CA LEU A 191 12.37 5.70 3.01
C LEU A 191 13.00 4.72 3.99
N SER A 192 12.49 3.49 4.10
CA SER A 192 13.03 2.48 5.03
C SER A 192 14.41 1.95 4.66
N GLN A 193 14.85 2.16 3.43
CA GLN A 193 16.15 1.72 2.92
C GLN A 193 17.20 2.84 2.93
N ILE A 194 16.85 4.00 3.50
CA ILE A 194 17.69 5.20 3.49
C ILE A 194 18.32 5.41 4.86
N ASP A 195 19.62 5.63 4.88
CA ASP A 195 20.37 5.96 6.10
C ASP A 195 20.03 7.38 6.59
N GLU A 196 20.08 7.61 7.90
CA GLU A 196 19.64 8.87 8.52
C GLU A 196 20.42 10.11 8.05
N ASP A 197 21.69 9.93 7.67
CA ASP A 197 22.56 11.00 7.18
C ASP A 197 22.37 11.31 5.69
N THR A 198 21.53 10.55 4.99
CA THR A 198 21.34 10.74 3.54
C THR A 198 20.52 12.01 3.26
N PRO A 199 21.02 12.96 2.44
CA PRO A 199 20.22 14.11 2.02
C PRO A 199 19.02 13.67 1.19
N LEU A 200 17.82 13.74 1.79
CA LEU A 200 16.60 13.19 1.20
C LEU A 200 16.21 13.82 -0.13
N LEU A 201 16.46 15.12 -0.31
CA LEU A 201 16.18 15.79 -1.57
C LEU A 201 17.01 15.20 -2.71
N ASP A 202 18.33 15.05 -2.50
CA ASP A 202 19.22 14.50 -3.52
C ASP A 202 18.88 13.04 -3.83
N HIS A 203 18.54 12.25 -2.81
CA HIS A 203 18.09 10.88 -3.00
C HIS A 203 16.78 10.79 -3.80
N LEU A 204 15.81 11.65 -3.49
CA LEU A 204 14.55 11.76 -4.23
C LEU A 204 14.81 12.09 -5.70
N LEU A 205 15.57 13.15 -5.97
CA LEU A 205 15.89 13.61 -7.31
C LEU A 205 16.63 12.54 -8.13
N LYS A 206 17.58 11.85 -7.51
CA LYS A 206 18.30 10.72 -8.11
C LYS A 206 17.39 9.53 -8.40
N THR A 207 16.45 9.22 -7.51
CA THR A 207 15.49 8.12 -7.70
C THR A 207 14.54 8.39 -8.87
N LEU A 208 14.21 9.67 -9.07
CA LEU A 208 13.34 10.13 -10.15
C LEU A 208 14.09 10.43 -11.46
N ASP A 209 15.43 10.42 -11.42
CA ASP A 209 16.33 10.82 -12.51
C ASP A 209 15.99 12.21 -13.10
N ILE A 210 15.75 13.19 -12.21
CA ILE A 210 15.40 14.58 -12.58
C ILE A 210 16.03 15.60 -11.65
N ASP A 211 16.07 16.85 -12.09
CA ASP A 211 16.40 17.99 -11.24
C ASP A 211 15.19 18.57 -10.50
N PHE A 212 15.46 19.42 -9.51
CA PHE A 212 14.43 20.04 -8.69
C PHE A 212 13.47 20.95 -9.47
N PRO A 213 13.94 21.83 -10.38
CA PRO A 213 13.04 22.64 -11.21
C PRO A 213 12.07 21.80 -12.04
N THR A 214 12.54 20.68 -12.61
CA THR A 214 11.68 19.74 -13.35
C THR A 214 10.63 19.14 -12.44
N LEU A 215 11.01 18.65 -11.25
CA LEU A 215 10.05 18.12 -10.27
C LEU A 215 9.02 19.19 -9.87
N ALA A 216 9.45 20.42 -9.61
CA ALA A 216 8.59 21.52 -9.18
C ALA A 216 7.53 21.90 -10.24
N ALA A 217 7.86 21.72 -11.52
CA ALA A 217 6.93 21.97 -12.62
C ALA A 217 5.96 20.81 -12.88
N ARG A 218 6.22 19.59 -12.36
CA ARG A 218 5.39 18.40 -12.63
C ARG A 218 4.04 18.44 -11.93
N HIS A 219 3.04 17.92 -12.63
CA HIS A 219 1.76 17.48 -12.09
C HIS A 219 1.83 15.96 -11.92
N ALA A 220 2.41 15.57 -10.79
CA ALA A 220 2.73 14.20 -10.42
C ALA A 220 2.23 13.89 -9.00
N LEU A 221 2.14 12.60 -8.70
CA LEU A 221 1.94 12.10 -7.34
C LEU A 221 3.25 11.53 -6.81
N LEU A 222 3.70 12.04 -5.66
CA LEU A 222 4.82 11.46 -4.91
C LEU A 222 4.27 10.64 -3.74
N VAL A 223 4.53 9.33 -3.76
CA VAL A 223 4.24 8.41 -2.66
C VAL A 223 5.50 8.25 -1.81
N LEU A 224 5.50 8.85 -0.62
CA LEU A 224 6.59 8.64 0.35
C LEU A 224 6.15 7.57 1.34
N ASP A 225 6.79 6.41 1.26
CA ASP A 225 6.50 5.31 2.17
C ASP A 225 7.42 5.39 3.39
N ASN A 226 6.87 5.10 4.56
CA ASN A 226 7.62 4.99 5.82
C ASN A 226 8.29 6.30 6.30
N CYS A 227 7.59 7.42 6.16
CA CYS A 227 8.09 8.75 6.55
C CYS A 227 8.43 8.87 8.03
N GLU A 228 7.89 8.00 8.89
CA GLU A 228 8.26 8.02 10.28
C GLU A 228 9.77 7.77 10.44
N HIS A 229 10.44 6.97 9.59
CA HIS A 229 11.86 6.63 9.70
C HIS A 229 12.74 7.87 9.82
N LEU A 230 12.51 8.85 8.94
CA LEU A 230 13.26 10.09 8.86
C LEU A 230 12.35 11.28 9.14
N HIS A 231 11.54 11.20 10.20
CA HIS A 231 10.40 12.10 10.44
C HIS A 231 10.76 13.59 10.28
N ALA A 232 11.81 14.06 10.96
CA ALA A 232 12.24 15.45 10.88
C ALA A 232 12.73 15.85 9.47
N ALA A 233 13.56 15.02 8.84
CA ALA A 233 14.05 15.28 7.49
C ALA A 233 12.92 15.24 6.44
N CYS A 234 11.95 14.33 6.60
CA CYS A 234 10.76 14.25 5.75
C CYS A 234 9.91 15.51 5.87
N ARG A 235 9.68 16.00 7.09
CA ARG A 235 8.93 17.25 7.29
C ARG A 235 9.58 18.41 6.55
N ASN A 236 10.90 18.56 6.67
CA ASN A 236 11.65 19.63 6.00
C ASN A 236 11.57 19.50 4.47
N LEU A 237 11.82 18.31 3.93
CA LEU A 237 11.71 18.05 2.50
C LEU A 237 10.31 18.36 1.98
N LEU A 238 9.28 17.88 2.66
CA LEU A 238 7.89 18.06 2.26
C LEU A 238 7.45 19.51 2.33
N GLN A 239 7.91 20.27 3.33
CA GLN A 239 7.67 21.71 3.38
C GLN A 239 8.27 22.40 2.15
N THR A 240 9.53 22.11 1.81
CA THR A 240 10.19 22.66 0.62
C THR A 240 9.45 22.30 -0.68
N LEU A 241 9.03 21.04 -0.84
CA LEU A 241 8.28 20.60 -2.02
C LEU A 241 6.89 21.26 -2.08
N LEU A 242 6.20 21.39 -0.95
CA LEU A 242 4.91 22.06 -0.90
C LEU A 242 5.03 23.56 -1.23
N ASP A 243 6.12 24.22 -0.87
CA ASP A 243 6.29 25.63 -1.21
C ASP A 243 6.69 25.84 -2.68
N ALA A 244 7.54 24.96 -3.24
CA ALA A 244 8.08 25.12 -4.58
C ALA A 244 7.26 24.46 -5.71
N ALA A 245 6.50 23.40 -5.43
CA ALA A 245 5.87 22.55 -6.44
C ALA A 245 4.32 22.57 -6.35
N PRO A 246 3.64 23.62 -6.83
CA PRO A 246 2.20 23.83 -6.60
C PRO A 246 1.30 22.75 -7.20
N ARG A 247 1.80 22.00 -8.21
CA ARG A 247 1.07 20.92 -8.90
C ARG A 247 1.47 19.52 -8.44
N LEU A 248 2.38 19.41 -7.47
CA LEU A 248 2.78 18.14 -6.88
C LEU A 248 1.81 17.76 -5.76
N SER A 249 1.22 16.57 -5.86
CA SER A 249 0.46 15.94 -4.77
C SER A 249 1.34 14.92 -4.06
N ILE A 250 1.18 14.82 -2.74
CA ILE A 250 2.01 13.96 -1.90
C ILE A 250 1.11 13.02 -1.09
N LEU A 251 1.37 11.71 -1.21
CA LEU A 251 0.78 10.66 -0.39
C LEU A 251 1.86 10.06 0.49
N ALA A 252 1.88 10.46 1.76
CA ALA A 252 2.80 9.92 2.75
C ALA A 252 2.17 8.72 3.47
N THR A 253 2.99 7.76 3.88
CA THR A 253 2.63 6.80 4.93
C THR A 253 3.53 7.02 6.13
N SER A 254 2.92 7.03 7.32
CA SER A 254 3.63 7.24 8.57
C SER A 254 2.92 6.55 9.72
N ARG A 255 3.60 6.33 10.85
CA ARG A 255 2.92 5.93 12.10
C ARG A 255 2.39 7.10 12.90
N GLU A 256 2.94 8.29 12.67
CA GLU A 256 2.54 9.53 13.31
C GLU A 256 2.37 10.66 12.29
N PRO A 257 1.53 11.67 12.59
CA PRO A 257 1.40 12.86 11.74
C PRO A 257 2.74 13.54 11.48
N LEU A 258 2.93 14.08 10.28
CA LEU A 258 4.07 14.93 9.92
C LEU A 258 3.90 16.35 10.47
N ARG A 259 2.72 16.75 10.94
CA ARG A 259 2.45 18.08 11.53
C ARG A 259 2.86 19.22 10.59
N LEU A 260 2.42 19.14 9.33
CA LEU A 260 2.56 20.19 8.31
C LEU A 260 1.21 20.90 8.11
N GLY A 261 1.23 22.19 7.74
CA GLY A 261 0.02 23.02 7.70
C GLY A 261 -1.05 22.55 6.70
N LEU A 262 -0.65 21.91 5.59
CA LEU A 262 -1.53 21.37 4.55
C LEU A 262 -1.79 19.86 4.69
N GLU A 263 -1.37 19.26 5.80
CA GLU A 263 -1.46 17.82 5.99
C GLU A 263 -2.90 17.39 6.27
N VAL A 264 -3.44 16.55 5.39
CA VAL A 264 -4.68 15.84 5.69
C VAL A 264 -4.38 14.43 6.18
N LEU A 265 -4.85 14.10 7.38
CA LEU A 265 -4.63 12.80 7.99
C LEU A 265 -5.71 11.81 7.57
N GLN A 266 -5.29 10.63 7.11
CA GLN A 266 -6.15 9.47 6.92
C GLN A 266 -5.73 8.34 7.87
N PRO A 267 -6.33 8.25 9.08
CA PRO A 267 -6.13 7.12 9.95
C PRO A 267 -6.62 5.83 9.29
N LEU A 268 -5.77 4.81 9.32
CA LEU A 268 -6.08 3.48 8.78
C LEU A 268 -6.43 2.53 9.92
N PRO A 269 -7.71 2.16 10.09
CA PRO A 269 -8.11 1.20 11.12
C PRO A 269 -7.61 -0.21 10.78
N PRO A 270 -7.50 -1.12 11.76
CA PRO A 270 -7.39 -2.55 11.49
C PRO A 270 -8.57 -3.09 10.65
N LEU A 271 -8.43 -4.31 10.14
CA LEU A 271 -9.51 -5.00 9.42
C LEU A 271 -10.69 -5.28 10.35
N THR A 272 -11.89 -5.35 9.79
CA THR A 272 -13.11 -5.57 10.58
C THR A 272 -13.10 -6.97 11.17
N LEU A 273 -13.48 -7.06 12.45
CA LEU A 273 -13.49 -8.29 13.22
C LEU A 273 -14.93 -8.76 13.49
N PRO A 274 -15.22 -10.07 13.45
CA PRO A 274 -16.52 -10.59 13.80
C PRO A 274 -16.89 -10.27 15.25
N LYS A 275 -18.12 -9.79 15.47
CA LYS A 275 -18.70 -9.66 16.81
C LYS A 275 -19.12 -11.04 17.33
N ALA A 276 -19.23 -11.22 18.65
CA ALA A 276 -19.68 -12.49 19.23
C ALA A 276 -21.06 -12.91 18.72
N SER A 277 -21.96 -11.96 18.48
CA SER A 277 -23.31 -12.18 17.95
C SER A 277 -23.37 -12.53 16.46
N ALA A 278 -22.25 -12.41 15.72
CA ALA A 278 -22.20 -12.54 14.26
C ALA A 278 -21.60 -13.88 13.79
N LEU A 279 -21.75 -14.94 14.59
CA LEU A 279 -21.19 -16.28 14.33
C LEU A 279 -22.24 -17.29 13.85
N ASN A 280 -23.33 -16.83 13.24
CA ASN A 280 -24.46 -17.72 12.92
C ASN A 280 -24.25 -18.51 11.63
N SER A 281 -23.37 -18.04 10.73
CA SER A 281 -23.04 -18.75 9.49
C SER A 281 -21.66 -18.35 8.94
N VAL A 282 -21.10 -19.21 8.08
CA VAL A 282 -19.85 -18.90 7.34
C VAL A 282 -20.03 -17.65 6.47
N ALA A 283 -21.19 -17.47 5.83
CA ALA A 283 -21.46 -16.33 4.97
C ALA A 283 -21.43 -15.00 5.74
N GLU A 284 -22.04 -14.96 6.93
CA GLU A 284 -22.02 -13.78 7.81
C GLU A 284 -20.59 -13.44 8.25
N VAL A 285 -19.84 -14.44 8.71
CA VAL A 285 -18.46 -14.24 9.19
C VAL A 285 -17.52 -13.83 8.04
N MET A 286 -17.73 -14.34 6.83
CA MET A 286 -17.01 -13.91 5.63
C MET A 286 -17.34 -12.47 5.20
N GLY A 287 -18.29 -11.78 5.84
CA GLY A 287 -18.48 -10.33 5.70
C GLY A 287 -17.39 -9.49 6.39
N TYR A 288 -16.61 -10.11 7.28
CA TYR A 288 -15.54 -9.43 8.03
C TYR A 288 -14.19 -9.59 7.32
N SER A 289 -13.53 -8.46 7.05
CA SER A 289 -12.34 -8.44 6.18
C SER A 289 -11.13 -9.15 6.79
N ALA A 290 -11.04 -9.22 8.13
CA ALA A 290 -10.01 -10.01 8.80
C ALA A 290 -10.16 -11.51 8.49
N VAL A 291 -11.40 -12.03 8.47
CA VAL A 291 -11.67 -13.43 8.18
C VAL A 291 -11.49 -13.72 6.70
N GLN A 292 -11.97 -12.83 5.82
CA GLN A 292 -11.73 -12.93 4.37
C GLN A 292 -10.24 -13.07 4.06
N LEU A 293 -9.41 -12.23 4.66
CA LEU A 293 -7.96 -12.28 4.48
C LEU A 293 -7.40 -13.59 5.01
N PHE A 294 -7.76 -13.99 6.23
CA PHE A 294 -7.30 -15.24 6.84
C PHE A 294 -7.61 -16.45 5.94
N VAL A 295 -8.86 -16.60 5.49
CA VAL A 295 -9.31 -17.69 4.63
C VAL A 295 -8.63 -17.64 3.26
N SER A 296 -8.46 -16.45 2.67
CA SER A 296 -7.73 -16.29 1.41
C SER A 296 -6.28 -16.78 1.53
N ARG A 297 -5.59 -16.39 2.61
CA ARG A 297 -4.20 -16.81 2.85
C ARG A 297 -4.09 -18.29 3.21
N ALA A 298 -5.04 -18.80 3.98
CA ALA A 298 -5.14 -20.22 4.34
C ALA A 298 -5.24 -21.10 3.09
N ARG A 299 -6.15 -20.76 2.17
CA ARG A 299 -6.34 -21.47 0.89
C ARG A 299 -5.13 -21.41 -0.02
N ALA A 300 -4.38 -20.32 0.02
CA ALA A 300 -3.15 -20.18 -0.74
C ALA A 300 -2.00 -21.06 -0.21
N ARG A 301 -2.15 -21.62 1.00
CA ARG A 301 -1.18 -22.48 1.67
C ARG A 301 -1.62 -23.92 1.67
N GLN A 302 -2.79 -24.18 2.24
CA GLN A 302 -3.42 -25.48 2.32
C GLN A 302 -4.43 -25.67 1.18
N HIS A 303 -4.10 -26.58 0.26
CA HIS A 303 -5.05 -26.98 -0.77
C HIS A 303 -6.30 -27.62 -0.13
N GLY A 304 -7.49 -27.21 -0.58
CA GLY A 304 -8.76 -27.71 -0.04
C GLY A 304 -9.21 -27.07 1.28
N PHE A 305 -8.52 -26.05 1.81
CA PHE A 305 -8.99 -25.36 3.01
C PHE A 305 -10.36 -24.70 2.79
N SER A 306 -11.34 -25.13 3.58
CA SER A 306 -12.68 -24.56 3.63
C SER A 306 -13.04 -24.21 5.07
N LEU A 307 -13.49 -22.97 5.29
CA LEU A 307 -14.03 -22.56 6.57
C LEU A 307 -15.38 -23.26 6.81
N ARG A 308 -15.50 -24.01 7.91
CA ARG A 308 -16.75 -24.70 8.31
C ARG A 308 -17.39 -23.98 9.48
N GLU A 309 -18.68 -24.23 9.72
CA GLU A 309 -19.45 -23.60 10.81
C GLU A 309 -18.86 -23.89 12.20
N GLN A 310 -18.35 -25.09 12.42
CA GLN A 310 -17.67 -25.46 13.67
C GLN A 310 -16.37 -24.68 13.94
N ASP A 311 -15.77 -24.09 12.91
CA ASP A 311 -14.47 -23.40 13.01
C ASP A 311 -14.62 -21.89 13.29
N LEU A 312 -15.86 -21.37 13.29
CA LEU A 312 -16.13 -19.92 13.32
C LEU A 312 -15.64 -19.23 14.60
N GLU A 313 -15.87 -19.85 15.76
CA GLU A 313 -15.40 -19.31 17.04
C GLU A 313 -13.87 -19.25 17.11
N THR A 314 -13.20 -20.32 16.68
CA THR A 314 -11.73 -20.38 16.65
C THR A 314 -11.16 -19.32 15.71
N VAL A 315 -11.72 -19.14 14.51
CA VAL A 315 -11.24 -18.13 13.56
C VAL A 315 -11.49 -16.71 14.07
N ARG A 316 -12.66 -16.43 14.66
CA ARG A 316 -12.93 -15.14 15.33
C ARG A 316 -11.86 -14.86 16.38
N ASP A 317 -11.58 -15.84 17.25
CA ASP A 317 -10.64 -15.68 18.36
C ASP A 317 -9.20 -15.46 17.87
N ILE A 318 -8.79 -16.17 16.82
CA ILE A 318 -7.51 -15.95 16.14
C ILE A 318 -7.46 -14.51 15.60
N CYS A 319 -8.42 -14.09 14.78
CA CYS A 319 -8.44 -12.75 14.19
C CYS A 319 -8.44 -11.64 15.26
N ARG A 320 -9.18 -11.84 16.37
CA ARG A 320 -9.23 -10.91 17.50
C ARG A 320 -7.89 -10.79 18.22
N ARG A 321 -7.20 -11.91 18.46
CA ARG A 321 -5.85 -11.92 19.06
C ARG A 321 -4.80 -11.26 18.18
N LEU A 322 -5.01 -11.29 16.87
CA LEU A 322 -4.19 -10.62 15.87
C LEU A 322 -4.64 -9.17 15.61
N ASP A 323 -5.60 -8.66 16.40
CA ASP A 323 -6.15 -7.30 16.33
C ASP A 323 -6.70 -6.88 14.96
N GLY A 324 -6.99 -7.83 14.06
CA GLY A 324 -7.35 -7.50 12.69
C GLY A 324 -6.20 -6.91 11.87
N LEU A 325 -4.93 -7.05 12.30
CA LEU A 325 -3.77 -6.56 11.57
C LEU A 325 -3.47 -7.47 10.37
N PRO A 326 -3.50 -6.97 9.12
CA PRO A 326 -3.20 -7.78 7.95
C PRO A 326 -1.91 -8.57 8.05
N LEU A 327 -0.79 -7.93 8.41
CA LEU A 327 0.50 -8.62 8.51
C LEU A 327 0.45 -9.80 9.50
N ALA A 328 -0.19 -9.60 10.65
CA ALA A 328 -0.31 -10.65 11.67
C ALA A 328 -1.19 -11.81 11.19
N ILE A 329 -2.29 -11.49 10.50
CA ILE A 329 -3.20 -12.48 9.88
C ILE A 329 -2.49 -13.28 8.79
N GLU A 330 -1.72 -12.63 7.92
CA GLU A 330 -0.97 -13.33 6.87
C GLU A 330 0.09 -14.28 7.44
N LEU A 331 0.81 -13.84 8.48
CA LEU A 331 1.80 -14.66 9.17
C LEU A 331 1.17 -15.86 9.89
N ALA A 332 0.02 -15.66 10.55
CA ALA A 332 -0.71 -16.73 11.22
C ALA A 332 -1.29 -17.74 10.21
N ALA A 333 -1.96 -17.25 9.16
CA ALA A 333 -2.54 -18.10 8.13
C ALA A 333 -1.49 -18.92 7.37
N ALA A 334 -0.24 -18.43 7.30
CA ALA A 334 0.88 -19.19 6.75
C ALA A 334 1.24 -20.45 7.54
N GLN A 335 0.80 -20.59 8.79
CA GLN A 335 1.09 -21.74 9.65
C GLN A 335 -0.02 -22.78 9.70
N ILE A 336 -1.12 -22.59 8.94
CA ILE A 336 -2.29 -23.47 9.00
C ILE A 336 -1.96 -24.90 8.59
N ASP A 337 -1.12 -25.10 7.58
CA ASP A 337 -0.69 -26.44 7.15
C ASP A 337 0.01 -27.23 8.28
N ALA A 338 0.78 -26.55 9.12
CA ALA A 338 1.59 -27.18 10.16
C ALA A 338 0.83 -27.38 11.48
N LEU A 339 -0.07 -26.46 11.83
CA LEU A 339 -0.68 -26.40 13.16
C LEU A 339 -2.19 -26.67 13.18
N ALA A 340 -2.84 -26.64 12.01
CA ALA A 340 -4.29 -26.49 11.89
C ALA A 340 -4.84 -25.30 12.72
N LEU A 341 -6.16 -25.13 12.76
CA LEU A 341 -6.78 -23.98 13.46
C LEU A 341 -6.59 -24.04 14.98
N VAL A 342 -6.82 -25.19 15.58
CA VAL A 342 -6.74 -25.35 17.04
C VAL A 342 -5.30 -25.19 17.53
N GLY A 343 -4.33 -25.83 16.87
CA GLY A 343 -2.92 -25.68 17.22
C GLY A 343 -2.43 -24.24 17.02
N LEU A 344 -2.88 -23.56 15.96
CA LEU A 344 -2.56 -22.14 15.74
C LEU A 344 -3.10 -21.26 16.87
N GLN A 345 -4.34 -21.48 17.32
CA GLN A 345 -4.92 -20.75 18.44
C GLN A 345 -4.12 -20.96 19.73
N THR A 346 -3.76 -22.22 20.04
CA THR A 346 -2.92 -22.54 21.21
C THR A 346 -1.54 -21.90 21.14
N GLN A 347 -0.89 -21.90 19.98
CA GLN A 347 0.40 -21.24 19.81
C GLN A 347 0.29 -19.71 19.97
N LEU A 348 -0.80 -19.11 19.48
CA LEU A 348 -1.09 -17.71 19.73
C LEU A 348 -1.38 -17.40 21.21
N ASP A 349 -1.71 -18.37 22.06
CA ASP A 349 -1.79 -18.15 23.51
C ASP A 349 -0.42 -18.00 24.16
N GLN A 350 0.60 -18.63 23.59
CA GLN A 350 1.95 -18.71 24.16
C GLN A 350 2.83 -17.50 23.80
N GLY A 351 2.45 -16.67 22.82
CA GLY A 351 3.15 -15.42 22.50
C GLY A 351 3.15 -15.06 21.03
N LEU A 352 4.16 -14.32 20.59
CA LEU A 352 4.35 -13.92 19.19
C LEU A 352 5.24 -14.88 18.38
N GLN A 353 5.75 -15.96 18.98
CA GLN A 353 6.71 -16.86 18.33
C GLN A 353 6.17 -17.54 17.06
N VAL A 354 4.88 -17.85 17.03
CA VAL A 354 4.22 -18.41 15.84
C VAL A 354 4.19 -17.42 14.66
N LEU A 355 4.36 -16.13 14.93
CA LEU A 355 4.40 -15.05 13.94
C LEU A 355 5.84 -14.68 13.54
N SER A 356 6.82 -15.53 13.84
CA SER A 356 8.24 -15.33 13.52
C SER A 356 8.64 -15.75 12.10
N HIS A 357 7.83 -16.58 11.44
CA HIS A 357 8.18 -17.21 10.16
C HIS A 357 7.38 -16.62 8.99
N GLY A 358 7.81 -15.45 8.51
CA GLY A 358 7.30 -14.83 7.28
C GLY A 358 8.00 -15.30 6.01
N ARG A 359 7.67 -14.67 4.87
CA ARG A 359 8.31 -15.00 3.59
C ARG A 359 9.79 -14.59 3.66
N ARG A 360 10.69 -15.49 3.25
CA ARG A 360 12.15 -15.22 3.18
C ARG A 360 12.50 -14.01 2.30
N THR A 361 11.66 -13.67 1.33
CA THR A 361 11.83 -12.54 0.40
C THR A 361 11.21 -11.23 0.90
N ALA A 362 10.55 -11.23 2.05
CA ALA A 362 10.05 -9.99 2.64
C ALA A 362 11.20 -9.16 3.23
N VAL A 363 11.07 -7.83 3.18
CA VAL A 363 11.97 -6.89 3.88
C VAL A 363 12.03 -7.25 5.38
N PRO A 364 13.20 -7.18 6.05
CA PRO A 364 13.40 -7.72 7.42
C PRO A 364 12.29 -7.40 8.42
N ARG A 365 11.81 -6.17 8.46
CA ARG A 365 10.73 -5.71 9.34
C ARG A 365 9.35 -6.36 9.11
N HIS A 366 9.11 -6.94 7.93
CA HIS A 366 7.88 -7.65 7.60
C HIS A 366 8.04 -9.18 7.64
N GLN A 367 9.24 -9.67 7.99
CA GLN A 367 9.47 -11.11 8.13
C GLN A 367 8.80 -11.70 9.36
N SER A 368 8.52 -10.89 10.38
CA SER A 368 7.76 -11.31 11.56
C SER A 368 7.00 -10.16 12.19
N MET A 369 5.97 -10.49 12.98
CA MET A 369 5.33 -9.46 13.81
C MET A 369 6.28 -8.90 14.87
N LYS A 370 7.20 -9.73 15.38
CA LYS A 370 8.22 -9.28 16.32
C LYS A 370 9.14 -8.24 15.67
N ALA A 371 9.66 -8.49 14.47
CA ALA A 371 10.52 -7.54 13.75
C ALA A 371 9.80 -6.21 13.45
N ALA A 372 8.51 -6.25 13.09
CA ALA A 372 7.72 -5.05 12.87
C ALA A 372 7.58 -4.19 14.15
N LEU A 373 7.45 -4.85 15.30
CA LEU A 373 7.34 -4.22 16.61
C LEU A 373 8.71 -3.79 17.17
N ASP A 374 9.76 -4.57 16.95
CA ASP A 374 11.15 -4.20 17.32
C ASP A 374 11.55 -2.89 16.65
N TRP A 375 11.33 -2.79 15.33
CA TRP A 375 11.61 -1.56 14.58
C TRP A 375 10.80 -0.35 15.12
N SER A 376 9.56 -0.62 15.53
CA SER A 376 8.67 0.36 16.14
C SER A 376 9.12 0.81 17.53
N TYR A 377 9.73 -0.10 18.28
CA TYR A 377 10.08 0.04 19.69
C TYR A 377 11.46 0.66 19.88
N GLN A 378 12.44 0.28 19.06
CA GLN A 378 13.81 0.81 19.10
C GLN A 378 13.89 2.33 18.86
N ARG A 379 12.84 2.91 18.26
CA ARG A 379 12.75 4.35 17.96
C ARG A 379 12.10 5.17 19.07
N LEU A 380 11.65 4.51 20.13
CA LEU A 380 11.15 5.15 21.33
C LEU A 380 12.32 5.56 22.22
N SER A 381 12.22 6.72 22.86
CA SER A 381 13.10 7.08 23.97
C SER A 381 12.96 6.06 25.11
N GLU A 382 13.96 5.96 25.99
CA GLU A 382 13.88 5.04 27.13
C GLU A 382 12.64 5.26 28.00
N GLN A 383 12.20 6.52 28.14
CA GLN A 383 10.99 6.85 28.91
C GLN A 383 9.74 6.30 28.22
N GLU A 384 9.61 6.52 26.90
CA GLU A 384 8.52 5.96 26.10
C GLU A 384 8.52 4.42 26.14
N GLN A 385 9.69 3.80 26.05
CA GLN A 385 9.86 2.35 26.16
C GLN A 385 9.38 1.82 27.52
N ARG A 386 9.82 2.42 28.64
CA ARG A 386 9.41 2.03 29.99
C ARG A 386 7.91 2.20 30.19
N VAL A 387 7.33 3.32 29.72
CA VAL A 387 5.88 3.54 29.81
C VAL A 387 5.12 2.51 29.00
N LEU A 388 5.52 2.25 27.74
CA LEU A 388 4.88 1.24 26.90
C LEU A 388 4.92 -0.15 27.56
N GLN A 389 6.08 -0.57 28.06
CA GLN A 389 6.27 -1.83 28.79
C GLN A 389 5.31 -1.92 29.99
N ARG A 390 5.28 -0.91 30.86
CA ARG A 390 4.45 -0.93 32.07
C ARG A 390 2.96 -0.88 31.78
N LEU A 391 2.54 -0.20 30.71
CA LEU A 391 1.15 -0.22 30.25
C LEU A 391 0.69 -1.61 29.78
N SER A 392 1.58 -2.55 29.52
CA SER A 392 1.23 -3.89 29.03
C SER A 392 0.40 -4.74 30.02
N VAL A 393 0.37 -4.35 31.31
CA VAL A 393 -0.45 -5.00 32.35
C VAL A 393 -1.95 -4.75 32.16
N PHE A 394 -2.33 -3.67 31.45
CA PHE A 394 -3.71 -3.39 31.12
C PHE A 394 -4.17 -4.30 29.97
N LYS A 395 -5.03 -5.27 30.29
CA LYS A 395 -5.60 -6.21 29.29
C LYS A 395 -6.67 -5.57 28.41
N MET A 396 -7.26 -4.47 28.86
CA MET A 396 -8.36 -3.76 28.19
C MET A 396 -8.03 -2.26 28.13
N ALA A 397 -8.97 -1.47 27.62
CA ALA A 397 -8.85 -0.04 27.62
C ALA A 397 -8.73 0.52 29.05
N PHE A 398 -7.91 1.57 29.22
CA PHE A 398 -7.63 2.22 30.49
C PHE A 398 -7.74 3.74 30.36
N THR A 399 -8.03 4.42 31.46
CA THR A 399 -8.00 5.88 31.53
C THR A 399 -6.60 6.37 31.84
N LEU A 400 -6.34 7.66 31.59
CA LEU A 400 -5.07 8.28 31.96
C LEU A 400 -4.82 8.21 33.48
N ASP A 401 -5.86 8.41 34.29
CA ASP A 401 -5.78 8.29 35.75
C ASP A 401 -5.40 6.87 36.19
N ALA A 402 -5.91 5.85 35.50
CA ALA A 402 -5.53 4.48 35.77
C ALA A 402 -4.07 4.21 35.42
N ALA A 403 -3.59 4.73 34.29
CA ALA A 403 -2.17 4.65 33.95
C ALA A 403 -1.31 5.29 35.05
N ILE A 404 -1.58 6.54 35.42
CA ILE A 404 -0.84 7.27 36.46
C ILE A 404 -0.86 6.50 37.79
N GLY A 405 -2.03 6.04 38.23
CA GLY A 405 -2.18 5.32 39.50
C GLY A 405 -1.43 3.98 39.57
N VAL A 406 -1.11 3.38 38.42
CA VAL A 406 -0.46 2.07 38.34
C VAL A 406 1.03 2.17 38.04
N ILE A 407 1.44 2.98 37.06
CA ILE A 407 2.81 2.96 36.51
C ILE A 407 3.70 4.09 37.01
N SER A 408 3.13 5.10 37.70
CA SER A 408 3.89 6.23 38.26
C SER A 408 4.94 5.76 39.26
N CYS A 409 6.12 6.39 39.19
CA CYS A 409 7.23 6.17 40.12
C CYS A 409 8.14 7.40 40.14
N ALA A 410 9.20 7.37 40.96
CA ALA A 410 10.16 8.49 41.04
C ALA A 410 10.77 8.87 39.68
N GLN A 411 11.00 7.88 38.81
CA GLN A 411 11.55 8.08 37.46
C GLN A 411 10.51 8.45 36.41
N LEU A 412 9.21 8.27 36.71
CA LEU A 412 8.09 8.53 35.80
C LEU A 412 6.99 9.27 36.57
N PRO A 413 7.17 10.57 36.84
CA PRO A 413 6.18 11.36 37.55
C PRO A 413 4.92 11.57 36.69
N PRO A 414 3.77 11.91 37.30
CA PRO A 414 2.49 12.04 36.59
C PRO A 414 2.52 12.99 35.38
N SER A 415 3.18 14.15 35.51
CA SER A 415 3.30 15.14 34.42
C SER A 415 3.99 14.58 33.18
N THR A 416 5.07 13.80 33.37
CA THR A 416 5.76 13.10 32.29
C THR A 416 4.89 12.01 31.68
N LEU A 417 4.15 11.25 32.51
CA LEU A 417 3.29 10.17 32.01
C LEU A 417 2.20 10.66 31.07
N VAL A 418 1.59 11.82 31.34
CA VAL A 418 0.58 12.39 30.45
C VAL A 418 1.15 12.62 29.05
N ALA A 419 2.27 13.35 28.97
CA ALA A 419 2.91 13.65 27.69
C ALA A 419 3.35 12.37 26.95
N VAL A 420 3.92 11.39 27.66
CA VAL A 420 4.40 10.15 27.04
C VAL A 420 3.25 9.27 26.54
N VAL A 421 2.13 9.16 27.28
CA VAL A 421 0.95 8.41 26.83
C VAL A 421 0.35 9.02 25.56
N GLU A 422 0.29 10.34 25.50
CA GLU A 422 -0.17 11.06 24.30
C GLU A 422 0.77 10.85 23.11
N GLN A 423 2.09 10.87 23.33
CA GLN A 423 3.10 10.56 22.30
C GLN A 423 2.96 9.12 21.78
N LEU A 424 2.79 8.14 22.66
CA LEU A 424 2.56 6.74 22.27
C LEU A 424 1.26 6.58 21.45
N ALA A 425 0.22 7.32 21.77
CA ALA A 425 -1.00 7.37 20.97
C ALA A 425 -0.76 8.01 19.59
N ALA A 426 -0.02 9.13 19.54
CA ALA A 426 0.34 9.79 18.29
C ALA A 426 1.19 8.89 17.36
N ARG A 427 2.05 8.04 17.94
CA ARG A 427 2.87 7.03 17.23
C ARG A 427 2.12 5.74 16.88
N SER A 428 0.80 5.72 17.05
CA SER A 428 -0.04 4.54 16.79
C SER A 428 0.41 3.29 17.56
N LEU A 429 0.97 3.44 18.77
CA LEU A 429 1.22 2.33 19.70
C LEU A 429 0.04 2.13 20.67
N LEU A 430 -0.73 3.19 20.90
CA LEU A 430 -2.00 3.16 21.61
C LEU A 430 -3.13 3.64 20.67
N THR A 431 -4.27 2.98 20.75
CA THR A 431 -5.53 3.44 20.15
C THR A 431 -6.31 4.24 21.18
N THR A 432 -6.99 5.29 20.75
CA THR A 432 -7.87 6.09 21.61
C THR A 432 -9.34 5.80 21.29
N ASP A 433 -10.16 5.74 22.33
CA ASP A 433 -11.61 5.64 22.24
C ASP A 433 -12.25 6.79 23.03
N ARG A 434 -13.21 7.46 22.39
CA ARG A 434 -13.98 8.59 22.95
C ARG A 434 -15.48 8.27 23.08
N SER A 435 -15.91 7.05 22.76
CA SER A 435 -17.31 6.62 22.73
C SER A 435 -18.05 6.82 24.06
N SER A 436 -17.34 6.67 25.18
CA SER A 436 -17.91 6.66 26.52
C SER A 436 -17.86 8.00 27.27
N GLY A 437 -17.62 9.13 26.60
CA GLY A 437 -17.49 10.46 27.24
C GLY A 437 -16.18 10.67 28.03
N THR A 438 -15.47 9.60 28.39
CA THR A 438 -14.10 9.62 28.90
C THR A 438 -13.13 9.10 27.85
N LEU A 439 -12.01 9.82 27.64
CA LEU A 439 -10.93 9.35 26.76
C LEU A 439 -10.27 8.11 27.37
N ARG A 440 -10.34 7.01 26.63
CA ARG A 440 -9.69 5.75 26.99
C ARG A 440 -8.59 5.41 25.99
N TYR A 441 -7.52 4.83 26.50
CA TYR A 441 -6.40 4.33 25.73
C TYR A 441 -6.45 2.82 25.74
N ARG A 442 -6.06 2.19 24.63
CA ARG A 442 -5.95 0.74 24.55
C ARG A 442 -4.72 0.38 23.74
N MET A 443 -4.00 -0.63 24.17
CA MET A 443 -2.93 -1.24 23.39
C MET A 443 -3.51 -2.39 22.55
N LEU A 444 -3.06 -2.52 21.31
CA LEU A 444 -3.34 -3.71 20.51
C LEU A 444 -2.79 -4.96 21.22
N ASN A 445 -3.48 -6.09 21.15
CA ASN A 445 -3.03 -7.36 21.75
C ASN A 445 -1.62 -7.75 21.32
N THR A 446 -1.27 -7.58 20.04
CA THR A 446 0.08 -7.85 19.53
C THR A 446 1.13 -6.95 20.18
N THR A 447 0.89 -5.64 20.19
CA THR A 447 1.78 -4.65 20.85
C THR A 447 1.87 -4.90 22.35
N ARG A 448 0.76 -5.27 23.00
CA ARG A 448 0.70 -5.57 24.44
C ARG A 448 1.52 -6.78 24.81
N ARG A 449 1.42 -7.87 24.03
CA ARG A 449 2.23 -9.07 24.25
C ARG A 449 3.71 -8.78 24.10
N TYR A 450 4.08 -8.08 23.02
CA TYR A 450 5.45 -7.64 22.82
C TYR A 450 5.97 -6.78 23.98
N ALA A 451 5.24 -5.73 24.37
CA ALA A 451 5.62 -4.86 25.47
C ALA A 451 5.70 -5.59 26.82
N ARG A 452 4.87 -6.61 27.02
CA ARG A 452 4.91 -7.47 28.21
C ARG A 452 6.14 -8.38 28.22
N GLU A 453 6.49 -8.99 27.09
CA GLU A 453 7.74 -9.77 26.96
C GLU A 453 8.96 -8.90 27.29
N GLN A 454 8.99 -7.65 26.81
CA GLN A 454 10.04 -6.68 27.16
C GLN A 454 10.04 -6.31 28.65
N LEU A 455 8.86 -6.14 29.26
CA LEU A 455 8.73 -5.86 30.70
C LEU A 455 9.22 -7.04 31.57
N GLU A 456 8.95 -8.28 31.13
CA GLU A 456 9.38 -9.51 31.78
C GLU A 456 10.90 -9.66 31.73
N GLN A 457 11.50 -9.42 30.56
CA GLN A 457 12.96 -9.40 30.40
C GLN A 457 13.64 -8.32 31.25
N GLY A 458 12.97 -7.20 31.48
CA GLY A 458 13.43 -6.14 32.39
C GLY A 458 13.27 -6.44 33.88
N GLY A 459 12.63 -7.55 34.26
CA GLY A 459 12.45 -7.96 35.66
C GLY A 459 11.44 -7.14 36.47
N GLU A 460 10.74 -6.18 35.87
CA GLU A 460 9.78 -5.30 36.58
C GLU A 460 8.35 -5.84 36.62
N LEU A 461 8.04 -6.91 35.86
CA LEU A 461 6.67 -7.40 35.65
C LEU A 461 5.89 -7.62 36.95
N ASN A 462 6.46 -8.36 37.90
CA ASN A 462 5.81 -8.69 39.18
C ASN A 462 5.47 -7.44 40.01
N ASP A 463 6.30 -6.39 39.94
CA ASP A 463 6.04 -5.16 40.68
C ASP A 463 4.86 -4.39 40.09
N VAL A 464 4.86 -4.22 38.77
CA VAL A 464 3.79 -3.50 38.07
C VAL A 464 2.46 -4.22 38.17
N GLU A 465 2.45 -5.56 38.12
CA GLU A 465 1.23 -6.36 38.32
C GLU A 465 0.64 -6.21 39.73
N ARG A 466 1.50 -6.18 40.77
CA ARG A 466 1.04 -5.92 42.15
C ARG A 466 0.43 -4.53 42.29
N ARG A 467 1.03 -3.51 41.67
CA ARG A 467 0.48 -2.14 41.66
C ARG A 467 -0.86 -2.08 40.93
N HIS A 468 -0.97 -2.76 39.79
CA HIS A 468 -2.21 -2.85 39.03
C HIS A 468 -3.33 -3.54 39.82
N ALA A 469 -3.04 -4.67 40.46
CA ALA A 469 -4.00 -5.37 41.32
C ALA A 469 -4.45 -4.49 42.51
N ARG A 470 -3.52 -3.77 43.14
CA ARG A 470 -3.84 -2.81 44.23
C ARG A 470 -4.71 -1.67 43.74
N TYR A 471 -4.44 -1.12 42.55
CA TYR A 471 -5.26 -0.07 41.95
C TYR A 471 -6.69 -0.55 41.70
N GLN A 472 -6.85 -1.73 41.07
CA GLN A 472 -8.16 -2.34 40.84
C GLN A 472 -8.94 -2.59 42.14
N GLY A 473 -8.25 -3.00 43.21
CA GLY A 473 -8.84 -3.20 44.53
C GLY A 473 -9.32 -1.90 45.19
N ARG A 474 -8.67 -0.76 44.91
CA ARG A 474 -9.07 0.57 45.42
C ARG A 474 -10.21 1.18 44.63
N THR A 475 -10.28 0.92 43.33
CA THR A 475 -11.31 1.47 42.44
C THR A 475 -12.59 0.64 42.39
N ARG A 476 -12.58 -0.60 42.91
CA ARG A 476 -13.82 -1.35 43.16
C ARG A 476 -14.49 -0.78 44.41
N PRO A 477 -15.71 -0.21 44.31
CA PRO A 477 -16.42 0.24 45.50
C PRO A 477 -16.68 -0.95 46.42
N ALA A 478 -16.59 -0.73 47.73
CA ALA A 478 -17.17 -1.60 48.73
C ALA A 478 -18.71 -1.53 48.62
N SER A 479 -19.29 -2.20 47.62
CA SER A 479 -20.72 -2.44 47.53
C SER A 479 -20.96 -3.93 47.25
N SER A 480 -21.14 -4.69 48.32
CA SER A 480 -21.85 -5.97 48.27
C SER A 480 -23.28 -5.75 47.78
N GLY A 481 -23.72 -6.53 46.78
CA GLY A 481 -25.14 -6.67 46.45
C GLY A 481 -25.44 -6.68 44.95
N ARG A 482 -25.44 -7.87 44.35
CA ARG A 482 -26.01 -8.22 43.03
C ARG A 482 -25.66 -7.30 41.85
N LEU A 483 -24.60 -7.67 41.12
CA LEU A 483 -24.42 -7.25 39.73
C LEU A 483 -24.47 -8.48 38.83
N THR A 484 -25.60 -8.62 38.14
CA THR A 484 -25.69 -9.29 36.84
C THR A 484 -24.53 -8.81 35.97
N ALA A 485 -23.70 -9.76 35.54
CA ALA A 485 -22.66 -9.54 34.56
C ALA A 485 -23.27 -9.06 33.24
N GLN A 486 -23.21 -7.76 32.98
CA GLN A 486 -23.23 -7.25 31.61
C GLN A 486 -21.78 -7.02 31.19
N PHE A 487 -21.25 -8.05 30.54
CA PHE A 487 -20.14 -7.93 29.61
C PHE A 487 -20.54 -6.91 28.54
N VAL A 488 -19.92 -5.73 28.57
CA VAL A 488 -19.97 -4.80 27.43
C VAL A 488 -18.73 -5.07 26.60
N GLU A 489 -18.88 -5.98 25.63
CA GLU A 489 -18.05 -6.08 24.44
C GLU A 489 -18.36 -4.88 23.54
N GLN A 490 -17.31 -4.17 23.11
CA GLN A 490 -17.29 -3.42 21.84
C GLN A 490 -15.94 -3.64 21.16
#